data_AF-A0A832K2U4-F1
#
_entry.id   AF-A0A832K2U4-F1
#
_cell.length_a   1.000
_cell.length_b   1.000
_cell.length_c   1.000
_cell.angle_alpha   90.00
_cell.angle_beta   90.00
_cell.angle_gamma   90.00
#
_symmetry.space_group_name_H-M   'P 1'
#
loop_
_entity.id
_entity.type
_entity.pdbx_description
1 polymer ?
#
loop_
_entity_poly.entity_id
_entity_poly.type
_entity_poly.pdbx_seq_one_letter_code
_entity_poly.pdbx_strand_id
1 'polypeptide(L)'
;MAATKPPTDRARSRPAIAMPATPFSPRAAAPSWINSLPVDNPSNIPATRWTAPAMIAIPAVSDLMATSASRLLNRPRPARAPALERCQPPMTSHTLRRISGVWRALCLFALLALTPTLAPAAEPAAAGAEVFPNADCLDCHNDPSNTRTVNGKAVPLELFTTNRFDQSVHAKLNCVDCHVGIKDLVHESKLPPPNCLNCHEPNESHQKAAAQYANSIHGVSHTLGASGAASCWDCHGSHNILSVTNDHSPVFKLNLPRTCASCHSNEGLTREYQMKHPEAASHYMDSIHGQKLLKQGLIVAPSCNDCHGVHDIKRAVDRDSPINSANVAKTCGKCHYKIEETYMSSVHGQLLAKGDKRGPVCTDCPTA
;
A
#
# COMPACT_ATOMS: atom_id res chain seq x y z
N MET A 1 5.76 63.81 38.38
CA MET A 1 6.33 63.29 37.12
C MET A 1 7.16 62.06 37.44
N ALA A 2 6.63 60.86 37.22
CA ALA A 2 7.43 59.63 37.19
C ALA A 2 6.62 58.56 36.45
N ALA A 3 7.24 57.99 35.42
CA ALA A 3 6.65 57.14 34.41
C ALA A 3 6.32 55.73 34.93
N THR A 4 5.14 55.20 34.57
CA THR A 4 4.78 53.80 34.76
C THR A 4 5.18 52.99 33.52
N LYS A 5 6.08 52.03 33.71
CA LYS A 5 6.47 51.00 32.73
C LYS A 5 5.64 49.73 33.01
N PRO A 6 5.12 49.01 32.00
CA PRO A 6 4.31 47.81 32.24
C PRO A 6 5.18 46.59 32.62
N PRO A 7 4.60 45.59 33.31
CA PRO A 7 5.35 44.40 33.73
C PRO A 7 5.65 43.47 32.55
N THR A 8 6.88 42.98 32.50
CA THR A 8 7.38 41.99 31.55
C THR A 8 6.96 40.58 31.96
N ASP A 9 6.26 39.87 31.06
CA ASP A 9 6.01 38.43 31.17
C ASP A 9 7.32 37.63 31.06
N ARG A 10 7.67 36.91 32.12
CA ARG A 10 8.72 35.86 32.05
C ARG A 10 8.07 34.57 31.58
N ALA A 11 8.24 34.25 30.30
CA ALA A 11 8.01 32.91 29.77
C ALA A 11 8.93 31.90 30.49
N ARG A 12 8.34 30.91 31.17
CA ARG A 12 9.07 29.75 31.70
C ARG A 12 9.43 28.82 30.55
N SER A 13 10.71 28.79 30.18
CA SER A 13 11.30 27.74 29.35
C SER A 13 11.21 26.39 30.07
N ARG A 14 10.52 25.41 29.46
CA ARG A 14 10.57 24.00 29.92
C ARG A 14 11.91 23.40 29.50
N PRO A 15 12.60 22.63 30.36
CA PRO A 15 13.85 21.98 29.97
C PRO A 15 13.56 20.86 28.97
N ALA A 16 14.36 20.82 27.90
CA ALA A 16 14.42 19.67 26.99
C ALA A 16 15.07 18.50 27.74
N ILE A 17 14.30 17.43 27.95
CA ILE A 17 14.84 16.17 28.48
C ILE A 17 15.42 15.42 27.28
N ALA A 18 16.75 15.37 27.18
CA ALA A 18 17.43 14.44 26.30
C ALA A 18 17.22 13.02 26.83
N MET A 19 16.59 12.15 26.03
CA MET A 19 16.48 10.73 26.36
C MET A 19 17.79 10.02 26.00
N PRO A 20 18.35 9.17 26.88
CA PRO A 20 19.54 8.39 26.55
C PRO A 20 19.19 7.31 25.53
N ALA A 21 20.08 7.09 24.57
CA ALA A 21 20.00 5.97 23.63
C ALA A 21 20.05 4.65 24.41
N THR A 22 18.99 3.85 24.31
CA THR A 22 18.93 2.50 24.88
C THR A 22 19.61 1.50 23.95
N PRO A 23 20.40 0.55 24.48
CA PRO A 23 21.00 -0.50 23.67
C PRO A 23 19.94 -1.50 23.21
N PHE A 24 20.09 -1.99 21.98
CA PHE A 24 19.26 -3.02 21.36
C PHE A 24 19.31 -4.31 22.19
N SER A 25 18.19 -4.72 22.79
CA SER A 25 18.01 -6.06 23.34
C SER A 25 17.54 -7.03 22.24
N PRO A 26 17.95 -8.31 22.26
CA PRO A 26 17.49 -9.28 21.28
C PRO A 26 16.00 -9.56 21.45
N ARG A 27 15.29 -9.68 20.31
CA ARG A 27 13.84 -9.93 20.22
C ARG A 27 13.43 -11.13 21.07
N ALA A 28 12.38 -10.96 21.88
CA ALA A 28 11.64 -12.08 22.47
C ALA A 28 10.91 -12.85 21.36
N ALA A 29 10.87 -14.18 21.48
CA ALA A 29 10.18 -15.07 20.56
C ALA A 29 8.66 -14.80 20.58
N ALA A 30 8.04 -14.82 19.40
CA ALA A 30 6.60 -14.69 19.22
C ALA A 30 5.84 -15.90 19.81
N PRO A 31 4.58 -15.73 20.26
CA PRO A 31 3.77 -16.82 20.80
C PRO A 31 3.54 -17.96 19.77
N SER A 32 3.47 -19.19 20.28
CA SER A 32 3.57 -20.45 19.52
C SER A 32 2.49 -20.71 18.46
N TRP A 33 1.41 -19.93 18.41
CA TRP A 33 0.34 -20.08 17.42
C TRP A 33 0.61 -19.35 16.09
N ILE A 34 1.67 -18.53 16.02
CA ILE A 34 2.13 -17.90 14.77
C ILE A 34 2.99 -18.87 13.93
N ASN A 35 3.46 -19.97 14.52
CA ASN A 35 4.41 -20.92 13.90
C ASN A 35 3.77 -22.17 13.29
N SER A 36 2.45 -22.24 13.17
CA SER A 36 1.77 -23.46 12.71
C SER A 36 1.27 -23.35 11.27
N LEU A 37 2.16 -23.11 10.30
CA LEU A 37 2.09 -23.65 8.94
C LEU A 37 3.51 -23.62 8.30
N PRO A 38 3.94 -24.65 7.55
CA PRO A 38 5.35 -24.95 7.29
C PRO A 38 6.01 -24.06 6.24
N VAL A 39 7.28 -23.77 6.45
CA VAL A 39 8.21 -23.25 5.45
C VAL A 39 8.90 -24.47 4.84
N ASP A 40 8.50 -24.88 3.63
CA ASP A 40 9.00 -26.12 3.02
C ASP A 40 10.49 -26.02 2.63
N ASN A 41 11.28 -27.00 3.09
CA ASN A 41 12.53 -27.47 2.49
C ASN A 41 12.35 -28.99 2.25
N PRO A 42 12.80 -29.56 1.11
CA PRO A 42 12.29 -30.82 0.60
C PRO A 42 13.10 -32.00 1.16
N SER A 43 12.43 -33.09 1.53
CA SER A 43 13.06 -34.41 1.64
C SER A 43 12.02 -35.53 1.69
N ASN A 44 12.21 -36.51 0.81
CA ASN A 44 11.59 -37.83 0.73
C ASN A 44 11.16 -38.44 2.08
N ILE A 45 9.95 -39.04 2.13
CA ILE A 45 9.55 -40.29 2.83
C ILE A 45 8.03 -40.55 2.56
N PRO A 46 7.55 -41.82 2.51
CA PRO A 46 6.42 -42.22 1.67
C PRO A 46 5.05 -42.10 2.35
N ALA A 47 4.02 -41.94 1.51
CA ALA A 47 2.62 -41.76 1.90
C ALA A 47 2.03 -42.96 2.67
N THR A 48 1.55 -42.72 3.89
CA THR A 48 0.65 -43.62 4.62
C THR A 48 -0.78 -43.09 4.57
N ARG A 49 -1.69 -43.98 4.15
CA ARG A 49 -3.16 -43.80 4.05
C ARG A 49 -3.76 -43.35 5.39
N TRP A 50 -4.56 -42.28 5.34
CA TRP A 50 -5.49 -41.93 6.42
C TRP A 50 -6.91 -42.35 6.03
N THR A 51 -7.51 -43.20 6.84
CA THR A 51 -8.92 -43.61 6.77
C THR A 51 -9.82 -42.53 7.37
N ALA A 52 -10.83 -42.09 6.61
CA ALA A 52 -11.85 -41.13 7.05
C ALA A 52 -12.84 -41.75 8.05
N PRO A 53 -13.35 -41.00 9.06
CA PRO A 53 -14.51 -41.43 9.82
C PRO A 53 -15.83 -40.99 9.14
N ALA A 54 -16.86 -41.78 9.40
CA ALA A 54 -18.17 -41.77 8.75
C ALA A 54 -18.99 -40.48 8.95
N MET A 55 -19.67 -40.04 7.88
CA MET A 55 -20.69 -39.00 7.93
C MET A 55 -22.04 -39.59 8.37
N ILE A 56 -22.70 -38.92 9.31
CA ILE A 56 -24.09 -39.17 9.72
C ILE A 56 -25.01 -38.39 8.77
N ALA A 57 -25.95 -39.07 8.14
CA ALA A 57 -26.95 -38.50 7.25
C ALA A 57 -28.16 -37.95 8.03
N ILE A 58 -28.66 -36.78 7.62
CA ILE A 58 -29.95 -36.20 8.07
C ILE A 58 -30.90 -36.26 6.85
N PRO A 59 -32.17 -36.70 6.99
CA PRO A 59 -33.07 -36.88 5.86
C PRO A 59 -33.62 -35.55 5.35
N ALA A 60 -33.79 -35.47 4.03
CA ALA A 60 -34.35 -34.34 3.30
C ALA A 60 -35.88 -34.26 3.49
N VAL A 61 -36.36 -33.07 3.84
CA VAL A 61 -37.78 -32.70 3.72
C VAL A 61 -38.05 -32.28 2.27
N SER A 62 -38.72 -33.15 1.52
CA SER A 62 -39.36 -32.82 0.24
C SER A 62 -40.85 -32.71 0.51
N ASP A 63 -41.42 -31.51 0.35
CA ASP A 63 -42.74 -31.26 -0.23
C ASP A 63 -43.18 -29.82 0.06
N LEU A 64 -43.95 -29.25 -0.87
CA LEU A 64 -44.37 -27.85 -1.01
C LEU A 64 -43.35 -26.92 -1.68
N MET A 65 -43.49 -26.77 -3.00
CA MET A 65 -43.56 -25.48 -3.74
C MET A 65 -43.35 -25.78 -5.24
N ALA A 66 -44.33 -26.43 -5.88
CA ALA A 66 -44.32 -26.69 -7.32
C ALA A 66 -45.69 -26.39 -7.95
N THR A 67 -46.22 -25.18 -7.76
CA THR A 67 -47.41 -24.69 -8.48
C THR A 67 -47.38 -23.19 -8.70
N SER A 68 -46.39 -22.64 -9.43
CA SER A 68 -46.48 -21.27 -9.98
C SER A 68 -45.60 -20.98 -11.21
N ALA A 69 -45.04 -22.00 -11.87
CA ALA A 69 -44.14 -21.80 -13.02
C ALA A 69 -44.71 -22.38 -14.32
N SER A 70 -45.93 -21.97 -14.71
CA SER A 70 -46.50 -22.28 -16.04
C SER A 70 -47.57 -21.26 -16.41
N ARG A 71 -47.22 -19.97 -16.44
CA ARG A 71 -48.13 -18.94 -16.98
C ARG A 71 -47.44 -17.67 -17.50
N LEU A 72 -46.23 -17.80 -18.08
CA LEU A 72 -45.53 -16.67 -18.70
C LEU A 72 -44.95 -16.94 -20.10
N LEU A 73 -45.25 -18.07 -20.74
CA LEU A 73 -44.72 -18.44 -22.07
C LEU A 73 -45.65 -18.13 -23.25
N ASN A 74 -46.61 -17.21 -23.12
CA ASN A 74 -47.43 -16.84 -24.27
C ASN A 74 -47.85 -15.35 -24.25
N ARG A 75 -47.00 -14.49 -24.84
CA ARG A 75 -47.40 -13.14 -25.29
C ARG A 75 -46.79 -12.84 -26.66
N PRO A 76 -47.58 -12.37 -27.65
CA PRO A 76 -47.09 -11.99 -28.97
C PRO A 76 -46.32 -10.66 -28.98
N ARG A 77 -45.38 -10.55 -29.93
CA ARG A 77 -44.42 -9.46 -30.14
C ARG A 77 -45.08 -8.13 -30.56
N PRO A 78 -44.61 -6.96 -30.08
CA PRO A 78 -44.84 -5.69 -30.77
C PRO A 78 -43.76 -5.43 -31.86
N ALA A 79 -44.18 -4.67 -32.88
CA ALA A 79 -43.48 -4.41 -34.13
C ALA A 79 -42.16 -3.60 -33.98
N ARG A 80 -41.23 -3.83 -34.92
CA ARG A 80 -39.95 -3.12 -35.07
C ARG A 80 -40.19 -1.62 -35.34
N ALA A 81 -39.60 -0.77 -34.52
CA ALA A 81 -39.43 0.66 -34.81
C ALA A 81 -38.27 0.88 -35.81
N PRO A 82 -38.35 1.91 -36.68
CA PRO A 82 -37.31 2.17 -37.68
C PRO A 82 -36.06 2.80 -37.04
N ALA A 83 -34.92 2.55 -37.69
CA ALA A 83 -33.59 2.98 -37.29
C ALA A 83 -33.47 4.50 -37.21
N LEU A 84 -32.91 5.00 -36.11
CA LEU A 84 -32.54 6.40 -35.96
C LEU A 84 -31.28 6.68 -36.77
N GLU A 85 -31.45 7.57 -37.74
CA GLU A 85 -30.43 8.15 -38.61
C GLU A 85 -29.41 8.95 -37.81
N ARG A 86 -28.15 8.81 -38.23
CA ARG A 86 -26.96 9.37 -37.61
C ARG A 86 -26.81 10.83 -38.04
N CYS A 87 -27.08 11.77 -37.14
CA CYS A 87 -26.81 13.19 -37.37
C CYS A 87 -25.29 13.47 -37.33
N GLN A 88 -24.70 13.74 -38.49
CA GLN A 88 -23.39 14.38 -38.64
C GLN A 88 -23.57 15.91 -38.73
N PRO A 89 -22.68 16.73 -38.15
CA PRO A 89 -22.71 18.18 -38.34
C PRO A 89 -22.15 18.58 -39.71
N PRO A 90 -22.60 19.71 -40.30
CA PRO A 90 -22.20 20.12 -41.64
C PRO A 90 -20.82 20.80 -41.63
N MET A 91 -19.94 20.35 -42.52
CA MET A 91 -18.76 21.10 -42.92
C MET A 91 -19.16 22.21 -43.88
N THR A 92 -18.92 23.46 -43.50
CA THR A 92 -19.08 24.61 -44.39
C THR A 92 -17.83 24.80 -45.24
N SER A 93 -18.05 24.78 -46.55
CA SER A 93 -17.08 25.03 -47.61
C SER A 93 -16.72 26.51 -47.67
N HIS A 94 -15.55 26.89 -47.16
CA HIS A 94 -14.93 28.18 -47.49
C HIS A 94 -13.95 28.02 -48.66
N THR A 95 -14.51 28.26 -49.84
CA THR A 95 -13.98 29.17 -50.86
C THR A 95 -12.47 29.10 -51.18
N LEU A 96 -12.21 28.48 -52.34
CA LEU A 96 -11.13 28.81 -53.26
C LEU A 96 -10.86 30.32 -53.34
N ARG A 97 -9.65 30.75 -52.96
CA ARG A 97 -9.05 31.95 -53.55
C ARG A 97 -7.53 32.01 -53.34
N ARG A 98 -6.84 32.10 -54.49
CA ARG A 98 -5.52 32.69 -54.73
C ARG A 98 -4.27 31.84 -54.48
N ILE A 99 -4.01 31.04 -55.51
CA ILE A 99 -2.66 30.80 -56.04
C ILE A 99 -2.13 32.13 -56.61
N SER A 100 -1.09 32.70 -56.01
CA SER A 100 -0.12 33.60 -56.67
C SER A 100 0.87 34.12 -55.62
N GLY A 101 2.14 33.72 -55.69
CA GLY A 101 3.18 34.35 -54.86
C GLY A 101 4.34 33.47 -54.41
N VAL A 102 4.72 32.43 -55.14
CA VAL A 102 6.15 32.02 -55.14
C VAL A 102 6.88 33.07 -55.99
N TRP A 103 8.16 33.34 -55.70
CA TRP A 103 9.08 34.23 -56.43
C TRP A 103 9.05 35.71 -56.01
N ARG A 104 9.58 36.04 -54.82
CA ARG A 104 10.33 37.29 -54.51
C ARG A 104 10.79 37.33 -53.04
N ALA A 105 11.67 36.42 -52.66
CA ALA A 105 12.50 36.56 -51.45
C ALA A 105 13.84 35.80 -51.55
N LEU A 106 14.28 35.50 -52.78
CA LEU A 106 15.64 35.11 -53.10
C LEU A 106 16.33 36.38 -53.60
N CYS A 107 17.07 37.11 -52.74
CA CYS A 107 18.14 38.07 -53.10
C CYS A 107 18.64 38.95 -51.92
N LEU A 108 18.54 38.52 -50.65
CA LEU A 108 19.10 39.30 -49.52
C LEU A 108 19.75 38.44 -48.43
N PHE A 109 20.34 37.30 -48.80
CA PHE A 109 21.14 36.45 -47.89
C PHE A 109 22.45 35.97 -48.54
N ALA A 110 23.11 36.86 -49.27
CA ALA A 110 24.43 36.62 -49.83
C ALA A 110 25.35 37.79 -49.47
N LEU A 111 25.70 37.94 -48.18
CA LEU A 111 26.81 38.77 -47.68
C LEU A 111 27.04 38.60 -46.16
N LEU A 112 27.01 37.37 -45.65
CA LEU A 112 27.52 37.03 -44.31
C LEU A 112 28.12 35.62 -44.33
N ALA A 113 29.02 35.39 -45.28
CA ALA A 113 29.96 34.28 -45.25
C ALA A 113 31.28 34.81 -44.68
N LEU A 114 31.90 34.05 -43.77
CA LEU A 114 33.13 34.32 -43.00
C LEU A 114 32.94 35.04 -41.65
N THR A 115 32.27 34.37 -40.72
CA THR A 115 32.79 34.30 -39.34
C THR A 115 33.01 32.82 -39.00
N PRO A 116 34.18 32.43 -38.49
CA PRO A 116 34.36 31.08 -37.97
C PRO A 116 33.59 31.02 -36.65
N THR A 117 32.39 30.45 -36.68
CA THR A 117 31.71 30.04 -35.45
C THR A 117 32.55 28.92 -34.85
N LEU A 118 33.30 29.24 -33.79
CA LEU A 118 33.77 28.23 -32.84
C LEU A 118 32.53 27.48 -32.37
N ALA A 119 32.30 26.30 -32.92
CA ALA A 119 31.41 25.33 -32.30
C ALA A 119 32.03 24.99 -30.95
N PRO A 120 31.33 25.16 -29.82
CA PRO A 120 31.79 24.56 -28.57
C PRO A 120 31.91 23.07 -28.83
N ALA A 121 33.08 22.52 -28.54
CA ALA A 121 33.29 21.09 -28.52
C ALA A 121 32.17 20.49 -27.67
N ALA A 122 31.42 19.55 -28.25
CA ALA A 122 30.52 18.72 -27.48
C ALA A 122 31.36 18.11 -26.36
N GLU A 123 31.06 18.50 -25.12
CA GLU A 123 31.58 17.81 -23.94
C GLU A 123 31.29 16.32 -24.16
N PRO A 124 32.27 15.42 -23.93
CA PRO A 124 31.95 14.01 -23.90
C PRO A 124 30.85 13.86 -22.87
N ALA A 125 29.70 13.33 -23.32
CA ALA A 125 28.64 12.91 -22.43
C ALA A 125 29.28 12.21 -21.24
N ALA A 126 28.95 12.69 -20.03
CA ALA A 126 29.43 12.11 -18.79
C ALA A 126 29.46 10.60 -18.94
N ALA A 127 30.64 10.01 -18.73
CA ALA A 127 30.86 8.58 -18.75
C ALA A 127 29.67 7.91 -18.06
N GLY A 128 28.99 7.02 -18.77
CA GLY A 128 27.84 6.29 -18.23
C GLY A 128 28.23 5.76 -16.87
N ALA A 129 27.40 6.04 -15.86
CA ALA A 129 27.61 5.54 -14.50
C ALA A 129 28.00 4.07 -14.57
N GLU A 130 29.09 3.70 -13.91
CA GLU A 130 29.56 2.33 -13.87
C GLU A 130 28.40 1.44 -13.40
N VAL A 131 27.91 0.59 -14.30
CA VAL A 131 26.76 -0.28 -14.01
C VAL A 131 27.31 -1.54 -13.37
N PHE A 132 27.17 -1.66 -12.05
CA PHE A 132 27.49 -2.90 -11.35
C PHE A 132 26.39 -3.95 -11.65
N PRO A 133 26.71 -5.07 -12.31
CA PRO A 133 25.77 -6.16 -12.49
C PRO A 133 25.46 -6.82 -11.14
N ASN A 134 24.29 -7.45 -11.04
CA ASN A 134 23.87 -8.14 -9.80
C ASN A 134 24.87 -9.21 -9.34
N ALA A 135 25.55 -9.88 -10.29
CA ALA A 135 26.55 -10.90 -9.98
C ALA A 135 27.66 -10.34 -9.07
N ASP A 136 28.20 -9.17 -9.38
CA ASP A 136 29.28 -8.54 -8.62
C ASP A 136 28.86 -8.21 -7.18
N CYS A 137 27.59 -7.83 -6.97
CA CYS A 137 27.04 -7.65 -5.63
C CYS A 137 26.89 -8.99 -4.90
N LEU A 138 26.41 -10.02 -5.59
CA LEU A 138 26.08 -11.32 -5.02
C LEU A 138 27.31 -12.18 -4.70
N ASP A 139 28.46 -11.94 -5.34
CA ASP A 139 29.74 -12.57 -5.01
C ASP A 139 30.09 -12.40 -3.53
N CYS A 140 29.78 -11.22 -2.97
CA CYS A 140 29.98 -10.96 -1.55
C CYS A 140 28.71 -11.21 -0.71
N HIS A 141 27.53 -10.80 -1.21
CA HIS A 141 26.30 -10.80 -0.41
C HIS A 141 25.55 -12.13 -0.32
N ASN A 142 25.97 -13.18 -1.04
CA ASN A 142 25.33 -14.50 -0.97
C ASN A 142 26.09 -15.50 -0.08
N ASP A 143 27.31 -15.18 0.36
CA ASP A 143 28.15 -16.07 1.16
C ASP A 143 28.09 -15.71 2.67
N PRO A 144 27.59 -16.62 3.53
CA PRO A 144 27.50 -16.41 4.98
C PRO A 144 28.86 -16.25 5.69
N SER A 145 29.96 -16.61 5.04
CA SER A 145 31.32 -16.46 5.58
C SER A 145 31.89 -15.06 5.38
N ASN A 146 31.30 -14.24 4.50
CA ASN A 146 31.81 -12.91 4.24
C ASN A 146 31.55 -11.95 5.41
N THR A 147 32.58 -11.18 5.72
CA THR A 147 32.55 -10.17 6.78
C THR A 147 33.09 -8.85 6.26
N ARG A 148 32.66 -7.75 6.87
CA ARG A 148 33.26 -6.43 6.71
C ARG A 148 33.82 -5.95 8.03
N THR A 149 34.83 -5.08 7.96
CA THR A 149 35.37 -4.43 9.15
C THR A 149 34.58 -3.17 9.47
N VAL A 150 34.01 -3.09 10.66
CA VAL A 150 33.37 -1.87 11.19
C VAL A 150 34.07 -1.53 12.51
N ASN A 151 34.69 -0.35 12.60
CA ASN A 151 35.44 0.09 13.78
C ASN A 151 36.50 -0.93 14.25
N GLY A 152 37.22 -1.55 13.32
CA GLY A 152 38.26 -2.55 13.60
C GLY A 152 37.75 -3.93 14.02
N LYS A 153 36.43 -4.18 14.01
CA LYS A 153 35.82 -5.49 14.30
C LYS A 153 35.23 -6.10 13.04
N ALA A 154 35.42 -7.40 12.84
CA ALA A 154 34.74 -8.14 11.79
C ALA A 154 33.25 -8.28 12.14
N VAL A 155 32.39 -7.86 11.22
CA VAL A 155 30.93 -7.97 11.30
C VAL A 155 30.47 -8.73 10.06
N PRO A 156 29.61 -9.77 10.19
CA PRO A 156 29.05 -10.47 9.04
C PRO A 156 28.37 -9.51 8.07
N LEU A 157 28.49 -9.78 6.76
CA LEU A 157 27.70 -9.08 5.77
C LEU A 157 26.21 -9.44 5.93
N GLU A 158 25.34 -8.49 5.61
CA GLU A 158 23.92 -8.80 5.49
C GLU A 158 23.73 -9.71 4.28
N LEU A 159 23.20 -10.91 4.54
CA LEU A 159 23.01 -11.90 3.49
C LEU A 159 21.81 -11.53 2.64
N PHE A 160 22.05 -11.45 1.34
CA PHE A 160 21.01 -11.50 0.34
C PHE A 160 20.68 -12.97 0.11
N THR A 161 19.64 -13.47 0.78
CA THR A 161 19.09 -14.78 0.42
C THR A 161 18.45 -14.63 -0.97
N THR A 162 19.19 -15.01 -2.01
CA THR A 162 18.83 -14.89 -3.43
C THR A 162 17.55 -15.61 -3.82
N ASN A 163 17.04 -16.48 -2.96
CA ASN A 163 16.04 -17.49 -3.28
C ASN A 163 14.67 -16.97 -3.73
N ARG A 164 14.41 -15.65 -3.73
CA ARG A 164 13.11 -15.09 -4.13
C ARG A 164 13.16 -13.77 -4.89
N PHE A 165 14.34 -13.22 -5.22
CA PHE A 165 14.39 -11.98 -6.00
C PHE A 165 13.91 -12.18 -7.44
N ASP A 166 14.20 -13.35 -8.00
CA ASP A 166 13.68 -13.83 -9.28
C ASP A 166 12.14 -13.88 -9.34
N GLN A 167 11.48 -14.06 -8.19
CA GLN A 167 10.02 -14.08 -8.06
C GLN A 167 9.43 -12.67 -7.85
N SER A 168 10.27 -11.67 -7.58
CA SER A 168 9.85 -10.30 -7.39
C SER A 168 9.28 -9.71 -8.68
N VAL A 169 8.30 -8.81 -8.57
CA VAL A 169 7.84 -7.98 -9.69
C VAL A 169 8.96 -7.10 -10.26
N HIS A 170 10.04 -6.92 -9.50
CA HIS A 170 11.24 -6.18 -9.87
C HIS A 170 12.42 -7.08 -10.27
N ALA A 171 12.20 -8.38 -10.53
CA ALA A 171 13.27 -9.34 -10.85
C ALA A 171 14.18 -8.95 -12.04
N LYS A 172 13.70 -8.05 -12.91
CA LYS A 172 14.44 -7.54 -14.08
C LYS A 172 15.34 -6.34 -13.75
N LEU A 173 15.27 -5.80 -12.54
CA LEU A 173 16.09 -4.67 -12.10
C LEU A 173 17.45 -5.16 -11.60
N ASN A 174 18.45 -4.29 -11.76
CA ASN A 174 19.74 -4.43 -11.11
C ASN A 174 19.68 -3.90 -9.66
N CYS A 175 20.59 -4.36 -8.80
CA CYS A 175 20.71 -3.92 -7.41
C CYS A 175 20.86 -2.39 -7.31
N VAL A 176 21.64 -1.80 -8.23
CA VAL A 176 21.90 -0.36 -8.30
C VAL A 176 20.69 0.47 -8.76
N ASP A 177 19.66 -0.16 -9.36
CA ASP A 177 18.44 0.55 -9.77
C ASP A 177 17.59 0.94 -8.54
N CYS A 178 17.69 0.18 -7.45
CA CYS A 178 17.02 0.44 -6.18
C CYS A 178 17.96 1.05 -5.14
N HIS A 179 19.19 0.52 -5.04
CA HIS A 179 20.23 1.00 -4.14
C HIS A 179 21.10 2.05 -4.83
N VAL A 180 20.54 3.24 -4.99
CA VAL A 180 21.23 4.37 -5.64
C VAL A 180 22.39 4.89 -4.79
N GLY A 181 23.44 5.37 -5.46
CA GLY A 181 24.58 6.03 -4.81
C GLY A 181 25.74 5.11 -4.38
N ILE A 182 25.76 3.86 -4.84
CA ILE A 182 26.92 2.97 -4.70
C ILE A 182 28.02 3.45 -5.65
N LYS A 183 29.21 3.77 -5.09
CA LYS A 183 30.39 4.19 -5.87
C LYS A 183 31.42 3.08 -6.02
N ASP A 184 31.49 2.19 -5.04
CA ASP A 184 32.46 1.11 -4.96
C ASP A 184 31.74 -0.17 -4.51
N LEU A 185 32.13 -1.32 -5.06
CA LEU A 185 31.59 -2.63 -4.66
C LEU A 185 31.90 -2.95 -3.19
N VAL A 186 33.06 -2.50 -2.71
CA VAL A 186 33.43 -2.56 -1.30
C VAL A 186 33.02 -1.26 -0.63
N HIS A 187 32.05 -1.33 0.27
CA HIS A 187 31.50 -0.16 0.95
C HIS A 187 31.58 -0.29 2.48
N GLU A 188 32.04 0.78 3.14
CA GLU A 188 32.28 0.79 4.60
C GLU A 188 30.99 0.92 5.43
N SER A 189 29.93 1.43 4.83
CA SER A 189 28.66 1.71 5.51
C SER A 189 27.50 0.89 4.93
N LYS A 190 26.43 0.78 5.72
CA LYS A 190 25.18 0.17 5.26
C LYS A 190 24.57 1.10 4.22
N LEU A 191 24.16 0.52 3.09
CA LEU A 191 23.50 1.27 2.02
C LEU A 191 22.21 1.94 2.55
N PRO A 192 21.88 3.14 2.06
CA PRO A 192 20.61 3.77 2.39
C PRO A 192 19.44 2.88 1.92
N PRO A 193 18.26 2.99 2.58
CA PRO A 193 17.06 2.31 2.11
C PRO A 193 16.74 2.68 0.65
N PRO A 194 16.22 1.71 -0.14
CA PRO A 194 15.90 1.97 -1.54
C PRO A 194 14.78 3.01 -1.67
N ASN A 195 14.89 3.88 -2.67
CA ASN A 195 13.87 4.89 -2.94
C ASN A 195 12.89 4.39 -4.02
N CYS A 196 11.76 3.85 -3.57
CA CYS A 196 10.70 3.37 -4.47
C CYS A 196 10.07 4.50 -5.30
N LEU A 197 10.14 5.76 -4.84
CA LEU A 197 9.41 6.88 -5.44
C LEU A 197 10.00 7.36 -6.77
N ASN A 198 11.29 7.11 -7.00
CA ASN A 198 12.00 7.64 -8.17
C ASN A 198 11.58 7.00 -9.50
N CYS A 199 11.07 5.76 -9.48
CA CYS A 199 10.69 5.02 -10.70
C CYS A 199 9.18 4.81 -10.85
N HIS A 200 8.39 5.12 -9.82
CA HIS A 200 6.94 4.96 -9.84
C HIS A 200 6.21 6.19 -10.43
N GLU A 201 6.63 6.68 -11.63
CA GLU A 201 5.95 7.71 -12.46
C GLU A 201 6.12 7.45 -13.99
N PRO A 202 5.19 7.92 -14.87
CA PRO A 202 3.78 8.24 -14.71
C PRO A 202 2.93 7.20 -15.46
N ASN A 203 2.68 6.07 -14.82
CA ASN A 203 1.59 5.15 -15.19
C ASN A 203 0.90 4.80 -13.87
N GLU A 204 -0.06 5.64 -13.47
CA GLU A 204 -1.11 5.62 -12.42
C GLU A 204 -1.08 4.65 -11.20
N SER A 205 -0.33 3.55 -11.17
CA SER A 205 -0.48 2.50 -10.15
C SER A 205 0.19 2.80 -8.81
N HIS A 206 1.33 3.52 -8.78
CA HIS A 206 2.11 3.68 -7.53
C HIS A 206 2.42 5.13 -7.10
N GLN A 207 2.33 6.12 -7.98
CA GLN A 207 2.46 7.54 -7.58
C GLN A 207 1.33 7.96 -6.63
N LYS A 208 0.10 7.50 -6.91
CA LYS A 208 -1.04 7.70 -6.02
C LYS A 208 -0.80 7.04 -4.66
N ALA A 209 -0.30 5.80 -4.65
CA ALA A 209 0.01 5.08 -3.42
C ALA A 209 1.08 5.81 -2.60
N ALA A 210 2.12 6.35 -3.24
CA ALA A 210 3.14 7.16 -2.60
C ALA A 210 2.57 8.43 -1.96
N ALA A 211 1.77 9.19 -2.72
CA ALA A 211 1.13 10.41 -2.23
C ALA A 211 0.14 10.12 -1.09
N GLN A 212 -0.59 9.00 -1.15
CA GLN A 212 -1.46 8.54 -0.08
C GLN A 212 -0.66 8.15 1.17
N TYR A 213 0.42 7.37 0.98
CA TYR A 213 1.29 6.91 2.06
C TYR A 213 1.92 8.08 2.82
N ALA A 214 2.40 9.10 2.11
CA ALA A 214 2.97 10.30 2.72
C ALA A 214 1.99 11.00 3.68
N ASN A 215 0.68 10.88 3.42
CA ASN A 215 -0.40 11.45 4.24
C ASN A 215 -1.05 10.43 5.20
N SER A 216 -0.57 9.19 5.22
CA SER A 216 -1.02 8.15 6.15
C SER A 216 -0.39 8.33 7.54
N ILE A 217 -0.91 7.64 8.55
CA ILE A 217 -0.32 7.63 9.89
C ILE A 217 1.12 7.10 9.87
N HIS A 218 1.42 6.09 9.05
CA HIS A 218 2.77 5.56 8.95
C HIS A 218 3.74 6.56 8.31
N GLY A 219 3.34 7.20 7.20
CA GLY A 219 4.17 8.22 6.55
C GLY A 219 4.37 9.46 7.41
N VAL A 220 3.31 9.98 8.02
CA VAL A 220 3.40 11.13 8.95
C VAL A 220 4.24 10.79 10.17
N SER A 221 4.12 9.59 10.74
CA SER A 221 4.95 9.15 11.87
C SER A 221 6.45 9.18 11.54
N HIS A 222 6.87 8.81 10.33
CA HIS A 222 8.27 8.97 9.89
C HIS A 222 8.72 10.43 9.92
N THR A 223 7.88 11.37 9.45
CA THR A 223 8.21 12.81 9.49
C THR A 223 8.33 13.36 10.92
N LEU A 224 7.70 12.69 11.88
CA LEU A 224 7.77 13.01 13.31
C LEU A 224 8.93 12.30 14.02
N GLY A 225 9.76 11.53 13.31
CA GLY A 225 10.93 10.84 13.86
C GLY A 225 10.67 9.45 14.42
N ALA A 226 9.51 8.84 14.15
CA ALA A 226 9.21 7.48 14.59
C ALA A 226 9.93 6.45 13.71
N SER A 227 11.08 5.95 14.18
CA SER A 227 11.88 4.95 13.44
C SER A 227 11.18 3.60 13.27
N GLY A 228 10.18 3.29 14.09
CA GLY A 228 9.39 2.05 14.01
C GLY A 228 8.11 2.17 13.17
N ALA A 229 7.86 3.30 12.50
CA ALA A 229 6.74 3.42 11.58
C ALA A 229 6.94 2.54 10.34
N ALA A 230 5.87 1.92 9.86
CA ALA A 230 5.95 1.00 8.72
C ALA A 230 6.32 1.74 7.43
N SER A 231 7.24 1.19 6.66
CA SER A 231 7.70 1.62 5.34
C SER A 231 7.13 0.70 4.26
N CYS A 232 7.37 1.01 2.98
CA CYS A 232 6.81 0.26 1.85
C CYS A 232 7.11 -1.25 1.93
N TRP A 233 8.35 -1.59 2.29
CA TRP A 233 8.82 -2.98 2.37
C TRP A 233 8.29 -3.75 3.57
N ASP A 234 7.81 -3.08 4.63
CA ASP A 234 7.28 -3.76 5.82
C ASP A 234 5.96 -4.47 5.52
N CYS A 235 5.24 -4.01 4.48
CA CYS A 235 4.04 -4.68 3.97
C CYS A 235 4.34 -5.46 2.68
N HIS A 236 5.04 -4.87 1.71
CA HIS A 236 5.21 -5.48 0.38
C HIS A 236 6.36 -6.49 0.29
N GLY A 237 7.27 -6.51 1.28
CA GLY A 237 8.54 -7.20 1.21
C GLY A 237 9.66 -6.30 0.67
N SER A 238 10.91 -6.72 0.85
CA SER A 238 12.10 -5.98 0.40
C SER A 238 12.62 -6.50 -0.93
N HIS A 239 13.32 -7.63 -0.93
CA HIS A 239 13.85 -8.26 -2.14
C HIS A 239 12.88 -9.28 -2.75
N ASN A 240 11.78 -9.59 -2.07
CA ASN A 240 10.75 -10.55 -2.47
C ASN A 240 9.39 -9.85 -2.67
N ILE A 241 9.37 -8.72 -3.39
CA ILE A 241 8.14 -7.95 -3.64
C ILE A 241 7.27 -8.72 -4.63
N LEU A 242 6.31 -9.48 -4.11
CA LEU A 242 5.38 -10.26 -4.92
C LEU A 242 4.18 -9.40 -5.34
N SER A 243 3.58 -9.72 -6.48
CA SER A 243 2.31 -9.11 -6.90
C SER A 243 1.24 -9.21 -5.81
N VAL A 244 0.42 -8.18 -5.64
CA VAL A 244 -0.68 -8.18 -4.65
C VAL A 244 -1.74 -9.26 -4.90
N THR A 245 -1.78 -9.83 -6.10
CA THR A 245 -2.66 -10.94 -6.49
C THR A 245 -2.02 -12.32 -6.27
N ASN A 246 -0.73 -12.38 -5.95
CA ASN A 246 -0.03 -13.61 -5.62
C ASN A 246 -0.40 -14.01 -4.18
N ASP A 247 -0.80 -15.26 -3.97
CA ASP A 247 -1.28 -15.79 -2.70
C ASP A 247 -0.17 -15.92 -1.62
N HIS A 248 1.10 -15.89 -2.01
CA HIS A 248 2.25 -15.79 -1.10
C HIS A 248 2.64 -14.34 -0.77
N SER A 249 2.06 -13.34 -1.43
CA SER A 249 2.34 -11.94 -1.12
C SER A 249 1.86 -11.60 0.30
N PRO A 250 2.65 -10.90 1.13
CA PRO A 250 2.19 -10.53 2.46
C PRO A 250 0.96 -9.62 2.44
N VAL A 251 0.76 -8.87 1.35
CA VAL A 251 -0.42 -8.01 1.16
C VAL A 251 -1.57 -8.71 0.43
N PHE A 252 -1.46 -9.99 0.12
CA PHE A 252 -2.60 -10.77 -0.38
C PHE A 252 -3.73 -10.79 0.65
N LYS A 253 -4.98 -10.82 0.20
CA LYS A 253 -6.18 -10.66 1.06
C LYS A 253 -6.17 -11.56 2.30
N LEU A 254 -5.81 -12.84 2.14
CA LEU A 254 -5.75 -13.82 3.23
C LEU A 254 -4.54 -13.63 4.17
N ASN A 255 -3.46 -13.04 3.67
CA ASN A 255 -2.23 -12.80 4.44
C ASN A 255 -2.26 -11.45 5.18
N LEU A 256 -3.02 -10.48 4.68
CA LEU A 256 -3.01 -9.11 5.16
C LEU A 256 -3.28 -8.98 6.67
N PRO A 257 -4.21 -9.72 7.31
CA PRO A 257 -4.39 -9.65 8.76
C PRO A 257 -3.12 -9.99 9.54
N ARG A 258 -2.34 -10.97 9.07
CA ARG A 258 -1.06 -11.35 9.68
C ARG A 258 0.00 -10.27 9.47
N THR A 259 0.03 -9.65 8.29
CA THR A 259 0.95 -8.55 7.95
C THR A 259 0.69 -7.32 8.83
N CYS A 260 -0.56 -6.99 9.11
CA CYS A 260 -0.88 -5.92 10.06
C CYS A 260 -0.50 -6.32 11.50
N ALA A 261 -0.84 -7.55 11.91
CA ALA A 261 -0.63 -8.05 13.27
C ALA A 261 0.86 -8.17 13.66
N SER A 262 1.79 -8.29 12.70
CA SER A 262 3.23 -8.35 13.01
C SER A 262 3.73 -7.14 13.79
N CYS A 263 3.07 -5.98 13.62
CA CYS A 263 3.34 -4.76 14.37
C CYS A 263 2.20 -4.39 15.32
N HIS A 264 0.94 -4.50 14.87
CA HIS A 264 -0.23 -4.09 15.66
C HIS A 264 -0.64 -5.08 16.77
N SER A 265 0.01 -6.24 16.87
CA SER A 265 -0.10 -7.16 18.02
C SER A 265 1.24 -7.36 18.74
N ASN A 266 2.28 -6.60 18.36
CA ASN A 266 3.57 -6.68 19.00
C ASN A 266 3.56 -5.83 20.28
N GLU A 267 3.66 -6.45 21.45
CA GLU A 267 3.58 -5.77 22.75
C GLU A 267 4.66 -4.69 22.95
N GLY A 268 5.84 -4.85 22.35
CA GLY A 268 6.91 -3.86 22.42
C GLY A 268 6.52 -2.60 21.65
N LEU A 269 6.13 -2.77 20.38
CA LEU A 269 5.73 -1.66 19.52
C LEU A 269 4.45 -1.00 20.00
N THR A 270 3.43 -1.77 20.41
CA THR A 270 2.16 -1.20 20.85
C THR A 270 2.33 -0.38 22.14
N ARG A 271 3.24 -0.79 23.03
CA ARG A 271 3.60 -0.04 24.24
C ARG A 271 4.45 1.19 23.92
N GLU A 272 5.48 1.05 23.11
CA GLU A 272 6.38 2.14 22.70
C GLU A 272 5.61 3.28 22.02
N TYR A 273 4.75 2.93 21.06
CA TYR A 273 3.96 3.88 20.28
C TYR A 273 2.59 4.21 20.91
N GLN A 274 2.32 3.73 22.13
CA GLN A 274 1.07 3.97 22.87
C GLN A 274 -0.18 3.74 22.00
N MET A 275 -0.19 2.63 21.24
CA MET A 275 -1.32 2.30 20.38
C MET A 275 -2.57 2.11 21.23
N LYS A 276 -3.65 2.81 20.88
CA LYS A 276 -4.86 2.88 21.72
C LYS A 276 -5.55 1.52 21.93
N HIS A 277 -5.46 0.63 20.95
CA HIS A 277 -6.16 -0.66 20.92
C HIS A 277 -5.19 -1.78 20.48
N PRO A 278 -4.23 -2.19 21.34
CA PRO A 278 -3.29 -3.27 21.02
C PRO A 278 -3.97 -4.63 20.73
N GLU A 279 -5.18 -4.83 21.24
CA GLU A 279 -6.03 -6.01 21.06
C GLU A 279 -6.82 -6.01 19.74
N ALA A 280 -6.75 -4.94 18.94
CA ALA A 280 -7.58 -4.80 17.74
C ALA A 280 -7.39 -5.94 16.73
N ALA A 281 -6.15 -6.42 16.54
CA ALA A 281 -5.88 -7.51 15.60
C ALA A 281 -6.43 -8.85 16.09
N SER A 282 -6.31 -9.17 17.39
CA SER A 282 -6.90 -10.40 17.94
C SER A 282 -8.42 -10.35 17.91
N HIS A 283 -9.04 -9.22 18.28
CA HIS A 283 -10.48 -9.02 18.16
C HIS A 283 -10.99 -9.16 16.73
N TYR A 284 -10.25 -8.66 15.74
CA TYR A 284 -10.59 -8.88 14.34
C TYR A 284 -10.54 -10.37 13.97
N MET A 285 -9.49 -11.10 14.36
CA MET A 285 -9.35 -12.53 14.07
C MET A 285 -10.50 -13.35 14.67
N ASP A 286 -10.97 -12.97 15.86
CA ASP A 286 -12.10 -13.62 16.54
C ASP A 286 -13.47 -13.22 15.99
N SER A 287 -13.55 -12.06 15.32
CA SER A 287 -14.79 -11.57 14.72
C SER A 287 -15.29 -12.44 13.58
N ILE A 288 -16.59 -12.36 13.26
CA ILE A 288 -17.17 -13.06 12.11
C ILE A 288 -16.42 -12.74 10.80
N HIS A 289 -15.92 -11.52 10.61
CA HIS A 289 -15.13 -11.14 9.44
C HIS A 289 -13.82 -11.92 9.37
N GLY A 290 -13.06 -11.96 10.47
CA GLY A 290 -11.82 -12.74 10.58
C GLY A 290 -12.05 -14.24 10.43
N GLN A 291 -13.09 -14.79 11.04
CA GLN A 291 -13.45 -16.21 10.91
C GLN A 291 -13.79 -16.57 9.46
N LYS A 292 -14.60 -15.75 8.77
CA LYS A 292 -14.95 -16.00 7.36
C LYS A 292 -13.74 -15.85 6.43
N LEU A 293 -12.89 -14.86 6.66
CA LEU A 293 -11.70 -14.66 5.84
C LEU A 293 -10.65 -15.76 6.08
N LEU A 294 -10.23 -15.95 7.32
CA LEU A 294 -9.06 -16.77 7.68
C LEU A 294 -9.38 -18.26 7.80
N LYS A 295 -10.56 -18.63 8.31
CA LYS A 295 -10.93 -20.05 8.50
C LYS A 295 -11.72 -20.63 7.34
N GLN A 296 -12.53 -19.82 6.65
CA GLN A 296 -13.35 -20.29 5.52
C GLN A 296 -12.79 -19.87 4.16
N GLY A 297 -11.70 -19.10 4.12
CA GLY A 297 -11.05 -18.67 2.86
C GLY A 297 -11.89 -17.73 2.01
N LEU A 298 -12.93 -17.11 2.58
CA LEU A 298 -13.84 -16.25 1.82
C LEU A 298 -13.20 -14.88 1.59
N ILE A 299 -12.53 -14.70 0.44
CA ILE A 299 -11.85 -13.44 0.07
C ILE A 299 -12.78 -12.22 -0.05
N VAL A 300 -14.09 -12.46 -0.13
CA VAL A 300 -15.13 -11.41 -0.10
C VAL A 300 -15.36 -10.87 1.32
N ALA A 301 -14.96 -11.59 2.36
CA ALA A 301 -15.02 -11.10 3.73
C ALA A 301 -14.00 -9.96 3.93
N PRO A 302 -14.35 -8.93 4.70
CA PRO A 302 -13.48 -7.77 4.86
C PRO A 302 -12.24 -8.11 5.71
N SER A 303 -11.11 -7.55 5.30
CA SER A 303 -9.82 -7.50 5.97
C SER A 303 -9.56 -6.10 6.52
N CYS A 304 -8.41 -5.90 7.17
CA CYS A 304 -8.05 -4.64 7.84
C CYS A 304 -8.19 -3.43 6.91
N ASN A 305 -7.79 -3.57 5.65
CA ASN A 305 -7.76 -2.48 4.68
C ASN A 305 -9.14 -2.03 4.18
N ASP A 306 -10.17 -2.87 4.22
CA ASP A 306 -11.50 -2.47 3.72
C ASP A 306 -12.15 -1.39 4.59
N CYS A 307 -11.80 -1.41 5.89
CA CYS A 307 -12.23 -0.43 6.88
C CYS A 307 -11.20 0.69 7.06
N HIS A 308 -9.89 0.39 7.08
CA HIS A 308 -8.86 1.38 7.44
C HIS A 308 -8.26 2.15 6.26
N GLY A 309 -8.37 1.63 5.03
CA GLY A 309 -7.62 2.12 3.87
C GLY A 309 -6.41 1.23 3.54
N VAL A 310 -5.71 1.53 2.45
CA VAL A 310 -4.57 0.72 1.97
C VAL A 310 -3.26 1.46 2.16
N HIS A 311 -3.07 2.52 1.38
CA HIS A 311 -1.93 3.43 1.50
C HIS A 311 -2.31 4.74 2.18
N ASP A 312 -3.59 4.97 2.45
CA ASP A 312 -4.17 6.18 3.04
C ASP A 312 -4.71 5.94 4.46
N ILE A 313 -4.08 5.03 5.21
CA ILE A 313 -4.49 4.68 6.56
C ILE A 313 -4.34 5.90 7.49
N LYS A 314 -5.44 6.40 8.02
CA LYS A 314 -5.49 7.62 8.85
C LYS A 314 -5.98 7.33 10.26
N ARG A 315 -5.72 8.24 11.20
CA ARG A 315 -6.19 8.10 12.58
C ARG A 315 -7.70 8.31 12.63
N ALA A 316 -8.36 7.70 13.61
CA ALA A 316 -9.81 7.88 13.82
C ALA A 316 -10.22 9.34 14.07
N VAL A 317 -9.29 10.20 14.52
CA VAL A 317 -9.56 11.63 14.75
C VAL A 317 -9.53 12.46 13.47
N ASP A 318 -8.90 11.96 12.40
CA ASP A 318 -8.80 12.67 11.13
C ASP A 318 -10.18 12.61 10.44
N ARG A 319 -10.70 13.76 9.98
CA ARG A 319 -12.10 13.91 9.52
C ARG A 319 -12.43 13.07 8.29
N ASP A 320 -11.45 12.82 7.45
CA ASP A 320 -11.55 12.05 6.22
C ASP A 320 -11.14 10.59 6.40
N SER A 321 -10.77 10.16 7.62
CA SER A 321 -10.51 8.77 7.92
C SER A 321 -11.80 7.95 7.80
N PRO A 322 -11.81 6.80 7.10
CA PRO A 322 -12.99 5.96 7.01
C PRO A 322 -13.46 5.41 8.36
N ILE A 323 -12.57 5.34 9.35
CA ILE A 323 -12.86 4.91 10.74
C ILE A 323 -13.15 6.08 11.69
N ASN A 324 -13.26 7.31 11.19
CA ASN A 324 -13.77 8.43 11.98
C ASN A 324 -15.23 8.17 12.35
N SER A 325 -15.67 8.52 13.56
CA SER A 325 -17.05 8.27 14.03
C SER A 325 -18.12 8.80 13.06
N ALA A 326 -17.88 9.92 12.37
CA ALA A 326 -18.81 10.45 11.37
C ALA A 326 -18.89 9.60 10.08
N ASN A 327 -17.88 8.77 9.81
CA ASN A 327 -17.73 8.00 8.58
C ASN A 327 -17.96 6.48 8.77
N VAL A 328 -17.96 5.98 10.02
CA VAL A 328 -18.08 4.53 10.32
C VAL A 328 -19.30 3.90 9.62
N ALA A 329 -20.47 4.53 9.71
CA ALA A 329 -21.69 4.01 9.08
C ALA A 329 -21.52 3.80 7.56
N LYS A 330 -20.91 4.78 6.88
CA LYS A 330 -20.62 4.71 5.44
C LYS A 330 -19.57 3.65 5.11
N THR A 331 -18.58 3.47 5.98
CA THR A 331 -17.56 2.42 5.83
C THR A 331 -18.18 1.03 5.92
N CYS A 332 -19.04 0.78 6.90
CA CYS A 332 -19.79 -0.47 7.02
C CYS A 332 -20.78 -0.65 5.86
N GLY A 333 -21.41 0.45 5.42
CA GLY A 333 -22.40 0.51 4.34
C GLY A 333 -21.91 0.03 2.97
N LYS A 334 -20.60 0.04 2.73
CA LYS A 334 -19.98 -0.57 1.53
C LYS A 334 -20.43 -2.01 1.31
N CYS A 335 -20.64 -2.75 2.39
CA CYS A 335 -21.16 -4.13 2.36
C CYS A 335 -22.55 -4.24 3.01
N HIS A 336 -22.82 -3.45 4.05
CA HIS A 336 -24.04 -3.49 4.85
C HIS A 336 -25.01 -2.36 4.51
N TYR A 337 -25.24 -2.10 3.22
CA TYR A 337 -26.02 -0.96 2.71
C TYR A 337 -27.38 -0.78 3.39
N LYS A 338 -28.17 -1.85 3.56
CA LYS A 338 -29.49 -1.75 4.17
C LYS A 338 -29.44 -1.40 5.67
N ILE A 339 -28.36 -1.83 6.35
CA ILE A 339 -28.12 -1.49 7.76
C ILE A 339 -27.72 -0.02 7.86
N GLU A 340 -26.84 0.46 6.98
CA GLU A 340 -26.49 1.88 6.88
C GLU A 340 -27.74 2.74 6.69
N GLU A 341 -28.60 2.41 5.72
CA GLU A 341 -29.84 3.16 5.47
C GLU A 341 -30.73 3.25 6.72
N THR A 342 -30.93 2.11 7.40
CA THR A 342 -31.70 2.05 8.64
C THR A 342 -31.05 2.88 9.74
N TYR A 343 -29.74 2.76 9.93
CA TYR A 343 -28.99 3.52 10.91
C TYR A 343 -29.09 5.03 10.67
N MET A 344 -28.96 5.48 9.42
CA MET A 344 -29.07 6.89 9.04
C MET A 344 -30.48 7.45 9.27
N SER A 345 -31.51 6.61 9.19
CA SER A 345 -32.89 7.00 9.54
C SER A 345 -33.16 7.03 11.06
N SER A 346 -32.30 6.43 11.87
CA SER A 346 -32.47 6.33 13.32
C SER A 346 -32.01 7.60 14.07
N VAL A 347 -32.40 7.72 15.34
CA VAL A 347 -31.92 8.82 16.20
C VAL A 347 -30.38 8.82 16.34
N HIS A 348 -29.74 7.65 16.33
CA HIS A 348 -28.28 7.54 16.44
C HIS A 348 -27.57 8.16 15.23
N GLY A 349 -27.99 7.81 14.01
CA GLY A 349 -27.43 8.36 12.79
C GLY A 349 -27.75 9.85 12.62
N GLN A 350 -28.97 10.27 12.97
CA GLN A 350 -29.39 11.68 12.90
C GLN A 350 -28.62 12.57 13.90
N LEU A 351 -28.25 12.06 15.08
CA LEU A 351 -27.41 12.78 16.04
C LEU A 351 -26.00 13.03 15.49
N LEU A 352 -25.36 12.00 14.92
CA LEU A 352 -24.04 12.13 14.32
C LEU A 352 -24.05 13.02 13.08
N ALA A 353 -25.11 12.97 12.27
CA ALA A 353 -25.29 13.86 11.12
C ALA A 353 -25.34 15.35 11.51
N LYS A 354 -25.81 15.66 12.74
CA LYS A 354 -25.79 17.01 13.32
C LYS A 354 -24.45 17.39 13.96
N GLY A 355 -23.45 16.51 13.91
CA GLY A 355 -22.13 16.71 14.50
C GLY A 355 -22.04 16.35 15.99
N ASP A 356 -23.07 15.74 16.58
CA ASP A 356 -23.03 15.29 17.98
C ASP A 356 -22.25 13.97 18.09
N LYS A 357 -21.05 14.05 18.66
CA LYS A 357 -20.13 12.91 18.82
C LYS A 357 -20.57 11.88 19.86
N ARG A 358 -21.68 12.13 20.58
CA ARG A 358 -22.26 11.17 21.54
C ARG A 358 -23.17 10.16 20.86
N GLY A 359 -23.54 10.37 19.59
CA GLY A 359 -24.28 9.36 18.85
C GLY A 359 -23.45 8.09 18.72
N PRO A 360 -23.99 6.90 19.07
CA PRO A 360 -23.26 5.66 18.96
C PRO A 360 -23.06 5.29 17.49
N VAL A 361 -21.89 4.75 17.16
CA VAL A 361 -21.58 4.18 15.85
C VAL A 361 -21.68 2.66 15.87
N CYS A 362 -21.58 2.03 14.70
CA CYS A 362 -21.67 0.58 14.53
C CYS A 362 -20.70 -0.21 15.44
N THR A 363 -19.54 0.37 15.75
CA THR A 363 -18.52 -0.25 16.62
C THR A 363 -18.78 -0.07 18.12
N ASP A 364 -19.71 0.81 18.50
CA ASP A 364 -20.04 1.09 19.92
C ASP A 364 -21.15 0.18 20.43
N CYS A 365 -21.89 -0.46 19.53
CA CYS A 365 -22.96 -1.38 19.88
C CYS A 365 -22.37 -2.79 20.11
N PRO A 366 -22.68 -3.45 21.23
CA PRO A 366 -22.34 -4.85 21.39
C PRO A 366 -23.07 -5.65 20.30
N THR A 367 -22.31 -6.30 19.43
CA THR A 367 -22.85 -7.33 18.53
C THR A 367 -23.21 -8.52 19.40
N ALA A 368 -24.51 -8.78 19.56
CA ALA A 368 -25.03 -9.97 20.21
C ALA A 368 -24.71 -11.25 19.42
#